data_AF-A0A3A6EDB9-F1
#
_entry.id   AF-A0A3A6EDB9-F1
#
_cell.length_a   1.000
_cell.length_b   1.000
_cell.length_c   1.000
_cell.angle_alpha   90.00
_cell.angle_beta   90.00
_cell.angle_gamma   90.00
#
_symmetry.space_group_name_H-M   'P 1'
#
loop_
_entity.id
_entity.type
_entity.pdbx_description
1 polymer ?
#
loop_
_entity_poly.entity_id
_entity_poly.type
_entity_poly.pdbx_seq_one_letter_code
_entity_poly.pdbx_strand_id
1 'polypeptide(L)'
;MKGRIVICDYCGTPADFVDSSVVYHGHSFGMIYLCPRCGAYVGVHKGSDKPLGRLANSELRNWKKAAHAAFDPLWKYGPYRGRRNEAYRWLSEKMGTPIEFTHIGMFDVDQCRKVVCIMREERNQLWKI
;
A
#
# COMPACT_ATOMS: atom_id res chain seq x y z
N MET A 1 13.26 5.76 20.18
CA MET A 1 12.69 4.41 20.07
C MET A 1 13.59 3.60 19.14
N LYS A 2 13.98 2.37 19.50
CA LYS A 2 14.62 1.46 18.55
C LYS A 2 13.51 0.85 17.69
N GLY A 3 13.55 1.06 16.38
CA GLY A 3 12.56 0.47 15.48
C GLY A 3 12.67 -1.06 15.46
N ARG A 4 11.55 -1.74 15.24
CA ARG A 4 11.51 -3.16 14.86
C ARG A 4 12.42 -3.49 13.69
N ILE A 5 12.89 -4.73 13.64
CA ILE A 5 13.62 -5.26 12.49
C ILE A 5 12.63 -5.47 11.34
N VAL A 6 12.84 -4.75 10.24
CA VAL A 6 12.10 -4.92 8.98
C VAL A 6 13.08 -5.37 7.92
N ILE A 7 12.87 -6.55 7.35
CA ILE A 7 13.76 -7.13 6.34
C ILE A 7 13.27 -6.73 4.95
N CYS A 8 14.19 -6.34 4.07
CA CYS A 8 13.88 -6.02 2.69
C CYS A 8 13.61 -7.28 1.86
N ASP A 9 12.37 -7.46 1.40
CA ASP A 9 11.97 -8.60 0.56
C ASP A 9 12.78 -8.73 -0.75
N TYR A 10 13.42 -7.66 -1.21
CA TYR A 10 14.18 -7.64 -2.46
C TYR A 10 15.63 -8.12 -2.29
N CYS A 11 16.26 -7.90 -1.13
CA CYS A 11 17.69 -8.15 -0.95
C CYS A 11 18.08 -8.76 0.40
N GLY A 12 17.11 -9.03 1.29
CA GLY A 12 17.35 -9.60 2.61
C GLY A 12 18.04 -8.66 3.63
N THR A 13 18.40 -7.44 3.23
CA THR A 13 19.06 -6.48 4.14
C THR A 13 18.04 -5.86 5.10
N PRO A 14 18.37 -5.70 6.40
CA PRO A 14 17.56 -4.92 7.34
C PRO A 14 17.39 -3.47 6.87
N ALA A 15 16.18 -2.93 7.02
CA ALA A 15 15.91 -1.53 6.73
C ALA A 15 16.23 -0.63 7.92
N ASP A 16 16.75 0.55 7.61
CA ASP A 16 17.06 1.59 8.58
C ASP A 16 15.79 2.33 8.97
N PHE A 17 15.61 2.58 10.27
CA PHE A 17 14.51 3.39 10.78
C PHE A 17 14.92 4.86 10.84
N VAL A 18 14.49 5.63 9.83
CA VAL A 18 14.98 6.99 9.56
C VAL A 18 13.82 7.95 9.35
N ASP A 19 14.08 9.25 9.47
CA ASP A 19 13.11 10.26 9.11
C ASP A 19 12.95 10.31 7.58
N SER A 20 11.72 10.49 7.10
CA SER A 20 11.41 10.47 5.66
C SER A 20 12.00 11.65 4.86
N SER A 21 12.52 12.68 5.52
CA SER A 21 13.28 13.76 4.87
C SER A 21 14.42 13.25 3.97
N VAL A 22 15.03 12.10 4.28
CA VAL A 22 16.11 11.51 3.47
C VAL A 22 15.65 11.07 2.07
N VAL A 23 14.35 10.77 1.89
CA VAL A 23 13.78 10.39 0.58
C VAL A 23 12.90 11.48 -0.04
N TYR A 24 12.54 12.52 0.73
CA TYR A 24 11.69 13.62 0.29
C TYR A 24 12.41 14.97 0.33
N HIS A 25 13.68 15.02 -0.08
CA HIS A 25 14.45 16.25 -0.29
C HIS A 25 14.41 17.22 0.92
N GLY A 26 14.53 16.69 2.13
CA GLY A 26 14.52 17.48 3.37
C GLY A 26 13.15 17.66 4.03
N HIS A 27 12.05 17.26 3.38
CA HIS A 27 10.71 17.36 3.96
C HIS A 27 10.35 16.14 4.79
N SER A 28 10.16 16.33 6.10
CA SER A 28 9.70 15.26 7.00
C SER A 28 8.18 15.07 6.94
N PHE A 29 7.78 13.84 6.64
CA PHE A 29 6.41 13.33 6.80
C PHE A 29 6.33 12.29 7.95
N GLY A 30 7.35 12.25 8.81
CA GLY A 30 7.51 11.26 9.87
C GLY A 30 8.47 10.12 9.50
N MET A 31 8.53 9.12 10.38
CA MET A 31 9.50 8.03 10.28
C MET A 31 9.12 7.00 9.21
N ILE A 32 10.15 6.39 8.61
CA ILE A 32 10.06 5.33 7.62
C ILE A 32 11.06 4.23 7.95
N TYR A 33 10.81 3.04 7.42
CA TYR A 33 11.85 2.05 7.18
C TYR A 33 12.37 2.21 5.76
N LEU A 34 13.68 2.36 5.60
CA LEU A 34 14.36 2.52 4.32
C LEU A 34 15.40 1.41 4.14
N CYS A 35 15.31 0.63 3.08
CA CYS A 35 16.37 -0.26 2.68
C CYS A 35 17.49 0.56 1.99
N PRO A 36 18.71 0.58 2.54
CA PRO A 36 19.82 1.37 1.98
C PRO A 36 20.31 0.84 0.63
N ARG A 37 20.10 -0.45 0.32
CA ARG A 37 20.53 -1.06 -0.95
C ARG A 37 19.53 -0.86 -2.08
N CYS A 38 18.24 -1.09 -1.80
CA CYS A 38 17.21 -1.11 -2.84
C CYS A 38 16.48 0.23 -3.00
N GLY A 39 16.67 1.19 -2.08
CA GLY A 39 15.84 2.40 -2.02
C GLY A 39 14.36 2.11 -1.81
N ALA A 40 14.04 0.91 -1.33
CA ALA A 40 12.68 0.50 -0.98
C ALA A 40 12.35 1.07 0.41
N TYR A 41 11.18 1.65 0.58
CA TYR A 41 10.79 2.21 1.86
C TYR A 41 9.30 2.03 2.18
N VAL A 42 8.97 2.15 3.46
CA VAL A 42 7.59 2.14 3.96
C VAL A 42 7.46 3.06 5.18
N GLY A 43 6.39 3.85 5.23
CA GLY A 43 6.05 4.66 6.40
C GLY A 43 5.54 3.81 7.57
N VAL A 44 5.43 4.44 8.73
CA VAL A 44 4.89 3.81 9.95
C VAL A 44 3.62 4.52 10.43
N HIS A 45 2.83 3.83 11.25
CA HIS A 45 1.72 4.48 11.95
C HIS A 45 2.25 5.54 12.93
N LYS A 46 1.59 6.70 12.98
CA LYS A 46 2.00 7.84 13.83
C LYS A 46 2.21 7.41 15.28
N GLY A 47 3.35 7.79 15.86
CA GLY A 47 3.71 7.46 17.24
C GLY A 47 4.09 5.99 17.46
N SER A 48 4.33 5.22 16.40
CA SER A 48 4.74 3.82 16.49
C SER A 48 5.89 3.50 15.54
N ASP A 49 6.42 2.29 15.65
CA ASP A 49 7.34 1.67 14.70
C ASP A 49 6.64 0.59 13.85
N LYS A 50 5.31 0.55 13.84
CA LYS A 50 4.53 -0.43 13.06
C LYS A 50 4.47 0.04 11.60
N PRO A 51 5.01 -0.72 10.64
CA PRO A 51 4.97 -0.33 9.23
C PRO A 51 3.54 -0.34 8.68
N LEU A 52 3.25 0.60 7.76
CA LEU A 52 1.97 0.70 7.05
C LEU A 52 1.76 -0.43 6.02
N GLY A 53 2.82 -1.17 5.71
CA GLY A 53 2.81 -2.27 4.76
C GLY A 53 4.22 -2.82 4.52
N ARG A 54 4.42 -3.53 3.41
CA ARG A 54 5.76 -3.99 3.00
C ARG A 54 6.60 -2.89 2.39
N LEU A 55 7.92 -3.04 2.48
CA LEU A 55 8.89 -2.17 1.79
C LEU A 55 8.59 -2.15 0.29
N ALA A 56 8.55 -0.94 -0.29
CA ALA A 56 8.23 -0.76 -1.70
C ALA A 56 9.34 0.01 -2.40
N ASN A 57 9.92 -0.58 -3.45
CA ASN A 57 10.80 0.11 -4.38
C ASN A 57 10.01 1.12 -5.25
N SER A 58 10.69 1.84 -6.14
CA SER A 58 10.04 2.86 -6.97
C SER A 58 8.86 2.31 -7.79
N GLU A 59 9.06 1.15 -8.43
CA GLU A 59 8.02 0.49 -9.23
C GLU A 59 6.79 0.15 -8.38
N LEU A 60 6.98 -0.56 -7.25
CA LEU A 60 5.88 -0.96 -6.39
C LEU A 60 5.16 0.24 -5.80
N ARG A 61 5.86 1.33 -5.47
CA ARG A 61 5.22 2.57 -5.00
C ARG A 61 4.31 3.16 -6.07
N ASN A 62 4.71 3.16 -7.33
CA ASN A 62 3.89 3.66 -8.43
C ASN A 62 2.64 2.80 -8.64
N TRP A 63 2.78 1.47 -8.59
CA TRP A 63 1.64 0.57 -8.72
C TRP A 63 0.70 0.61 -7.52
N LYS A 64 1.21 0.77 -6.29
CA LYS A 64 0.36 1.02 -5.10
C LYS A 64 -0.43 2.32 -5.23
N LYS A 65 0.20 3.40 -5.73
CA LYS A 65 -0.50 4.67 -6.01
C LYS A 65 -1.61 4.47 -7.04
N ALA A 66 -1.35 3.76 -8.14
CA ALA A 66 -2.35 3.47 -9.16
C ALA A 66 -3.51 2.61 -8.63
N ALA A 67 -3.20 1.56 -7.86
CA ALA A 67 -4.21 0.72 -7.22
C ALA A 67 -5.08 1.51 -6.25
N HIS A 68 -4.49 2.36 -5.39
CA HIS A 68 -5.25 3.25 -4.52
C HIS A 68 -6.09 4.26 -5.30
N ALA A 69 -5.55 4.87 -6.36
CA ALA A 69 -6.30 5.83 -7.18
C ALA A 69 -7.52 5.20 -7.84
N ALA A 70 -7.43 3.93 -8.25
CA ALA A 70 -8.55 3.19 -8.84
C ALA A 70 -9.56 2.71 -7.79
N PHE A 71 -9.08 2.18 -6.66
CA PHE A 71 -9.91 1.49 -5.66
C PHE A 71 -10.49 2.43 -4.59
N ASP A 72 -9.72 3.39 -4.08
CA ASP A 72 -10.18 4.27 -3.00
C ASP A 72 -11.47 5.05 -3.29
N PRO A 73 -11.73 5.52 -4.52
CA PRO A 73 -13.00 6.15 -4.88
C PRO A 73 -14.24 5.35 -4.44
N LEU A 74 -14.15 4.02 -4.54
CA LEU A 74 -15.24 3.10 -4.23
C LEU A 74 -15.78 3.30 -2.82
N TRP A 75 -14.90 3.50 -1.84
CA TRP A 75 -15.27 3.66 -0.43
C TRP A 75 -15.19 5.10 0.09
N LYS A 76 -14.50 6.00 -0.61
CA LYS A 76 -14.45 7.43 -0.24
C LYS A 76 -15.73 8.17 -0.61
N TYR A 77 -16.24 7.95 -1.82
CA TYR A 77 -17.41 8.68 -2.34
C TYR A 77 -18.29 7.86 -3.29
N GLY A 78 -17.93 6.61 -3.56
CA GLY A 78 -18.69 5.71 -4.42
C GLY A 78 -19.71 4.82 -3.70
N PRO A 79 -20.10 3.70 -4.32
CA PRO A 79 -21.09 2.76 -3.80
C PRO A 79 -20.85 2.28 -2.37
N TYR A 80 -19.59 2.19 -1.94
CA TYR A 80 -19.20 1.77 -0.59
C TYR A 80 -18.85 2.96 0.30
N ARG A 81 -19.38 4.16 0.04
CA ARG A 81 -19.07 5.37 0.81
C ARG A 81 -19.19 5.15 2.32
N GLY A 82 -18.10 5.42 3.04
CA GLY A 82 -18.00 5.23 4.49
C GLY A 82 -17.81 3.77 4.94
N ARG A 83 -17.89 2.81 4.02
CA ARG A 83 -17.84 1.37 4.27
C ARG A 83 -16.55 0.74 3.74
N ARG A 84 -15.39 1.30 4.14
CA ARG A 84 -14.07 0.84 3.69
C ARG A 84 -13.86 -0.67 3.87
N ASN A 85 -14.27 -1.21 5.01
CA ASN A 85 -14.11 -2.65 5.29
C ASN A 85 -14.92 -3.52 4.30
N GLU A 86 -16.13 -3.10 3.91
CA GLU A 86 -16.92 -3.82 2.92
C GLU A 86 -16.31 -3.72 1.52
N ALA A 87 -15.76 -2.57 1.14
CA ALA A 87 -15.04 -2.44 -0.12
C ALA A 87 -13.83 -3.38 -0.18
N TYR A 88 -13.08 -3.53 0.91
CA TYR A 88 -11.95 -4.46 0.98
C TYR A 88 -12.40 -5.93 0.98
N ARG A 89 -13.55 -6.27 1.57
CA ARG A 89 -14.16 -7.61 1.43
C ARG A 89 -14.51 -7.91 -0.02
N TRP A 90 -15.19 -6.99 -0.69
CA TRP A 90 -15.48 -7.11 -2.12
C TRP A 90 -14.19 -7.27 -2.96
N LEU A 91 -13.15 -6.49 -2.65
CA LEU A 91 -11.87 -6.62 -3.33
C LEU A 91 -11.24 -8.01 -3.10
N SER A 92 -11.34 -8.54 -1.88
CA SER A 92 -10.79 -9.86 -1.55
C SER A 92 -11.45 -10.98 -2.36
N GLU A 93 -12.77 -10.89 -2.55
CA GLU A 93 -13.54 -11.82 -3.39
C GLU A 93 -13.09 -11.75 -4.85
N LYS A 94 -12.93 -10.54 -5.41
CA LYS A 94 -12.44 -10.34 -6.78
C LYS A 94 -10.98 -10.74 -6.97
N MET A 95 -10.15 -10.54 -5.96
CA MET A 95 -8.75 -10.93 -5.98
C MET A 95 -8.56 -12.45 -5.80
N GLY A 96 -9.53 -13.14 -5.20
CA GLY A 96 -9.42 -14.54 -4.81
C GLY A 96 -8.44 -14.75 -3.65
N THR A 97 -8.32 -13.76 -2.76
CA THR A 97 -7.37 -13.77 -1.63
C THR A 97 -8.12 -13.66 -0.31
N PRO A 98 -7.64 -14.26 0.80
CA PRO A 98 -8.23 -14.04 2.12
C PRO A 98 -8.20 -12.56 2.49
N ILE A 99 -9.22 -12.10 3.23
CA ILE A 99 -9.39 -10.69 3.58
C ILE A 99 -8.21 -10.15 4.40
N GLU A 100 -7.65 -10.98 5.29
CA GLU A 100 -6.48 -10.71 6.10
C GLU A 100 -5.21 -10.43 5.28
N PHE A 101 -5.15 -10.92 4.03
CA PHE A 101 -4.07 -10.68 3.10
C PHE A 101 -4.43 -9.66 2.02
N THR A 102 -5.64 -9.09 2.05
CA THR A 102 -6.14 -8.16 1.04
C THR A 102 -5.97 -6.72 1.52
N HIS A 103 -4.74 -6.21 1.52
CA HIS A 103 -4.44 -4.81 1.80
C HIS A 103 -3.43 -4.27 0.79
N ILE A 104 -3.74 -3.16 0.11
CA ILE A 104 -2.88 -2.62 -0.96
C ILE A 104 -1.47 -2.30 -0.46
N GLY A 105 -1.32 -1.90 0.81
CA GLY A 105 -0.01 -1.71 1.45
C GLY A 105 0.87 -2.97 1.50
N MET A 106 0.28 -4.16 1.41
CA MET A 106 0.97 -5.46 1.42
C MET A 106 1.14 -6.08 0.03
N PHE A 107 0.47 -5.56 -0.98
CA PHE A 107 0.52 -6.11 -2.33
C PHE A 107 1.90 -5.97 -2.98
N ASP A 108 2.24 -6.95 -3.83
CA ASP A 108 3.29 -6.85 -4.84
C ASP A 108 2.80 -6.12 -6.11
N VAL A 109 3.66 -6.05 -7.13
CA VAL A 109 3.40 -5.36 -8.38
C VAL A 109 2.23 -6.00 -9.14
N ASP A 110 2.19 -7.32 -9.23
CA ASP A 110 1.18 -8.04 -10.02
C ASP A 110 -0.18 -7.99 -9.35
N GLN A 111 -0.23 -8.07 -8.01
CA GLN A 111 -1.43 -7.84 -7.25
C GLN A 111 -1.96 -6.40 -7.43
N CYS A 112 -1.10 -5.39 -7.39
CA CYS A 112 -1.51 -4.01 -7.68
C CYS A 112 -2.04 -3.85 -9.11
N ARG A 113 -1.40 -4.46 -10.12
CA ARG A 113 -1.89 -4.48 -11.51
C ARG A 113 -3.26 -5.14 -11.61
N LYS A 114 -3.45 -6.27 -10.92
CA LYS A 114 -4.73 -6.97 -10.86
C LYS A 114 -5.84 -6.10 -10.27
N VAL A 115 -5.57 -5.34 -9.19
CA VAL A 115 -6.54 -4.37 -8.65
C VAL A 115 -6.95 -3.35 -9.71
N VAL A 116 -5.99 -2.76 -10.42
CA VAL A 116 -6.29 -1.77 -11.47
C VAL A 116 -7.14 -2.38 -12.60
N CYS A 117 -6.86 -3.63 -12.99
CA CYS A 117 -7.62 -4.36 -14.00
C CYS A 117 -9.07 -4.60 -13.53
N ILE A 118 -9.25 -5.15 -12.32
CA ILE A 118 -10.56 -5.37 -11.71
C ILE A 118 -11.37 -4.07 -11.67
N MET A 119 -10.76 -2.97 -11.20
CA MET A 119 -11.46 -1.68 -11.13
C MET A 119 -11.87 -1.14 -12.50
N ARG A 120 -11.10 -1.43 -13.56
CA ARG A 120 -11.43 -1.05 -14.93
C ARG A 120 -12.61 -1.87 -15.46
N GLU A 121 -12.61 -3.18 -15.24
CA GLU A 121 -13.64 -4.12 -15.70
C GLU A 121 -14.97 -3.87 -14.98
N GLU A 122 -14.91 -3.69 -13.66
CA GLU A 122 -16.07 -3.52 -12.79
C GLU A 122 -16.63 -2.10 -12.80
N ARG A 123 -15.95 -1.14 -13.46
CA ARG A 123 -16.32 0.29 -13.45
C ARG A 123 -17.79 0.51 -13.81
N ASN A 124 -18.25 -0.12 -14.89
CA ASN A 124 -19.63 0.05 -15.34
C ASN A 124 -20.63 -0.60 -14.39
N GLN A 125 -20.28 -1.70 -13.72
CA GLN A 125 -21.19 -2.37 -12.80
C GLN A 125 -21.28 -1.63 -11.47
N LEU A 126 -20.14 -1.21 -10.91
CA LEU A 126 -20.06 -0.52 -9.64
C LEU A 126 -20.76 0.85 -9.68
N TRP A 127 -20.71 1.54 -10.81
CA TRP A 127 -21.21 2.92 -10.93
C TRP A 127 -22.48 3.05 -11.78
N LYS A 128 -23.21 1.95 -11.99
CA LYS A 128 -24.58 2.02 -12.49
C LYS A 128 -25.44 2.69 -11.41
N ILE A 129 -25.83 3.93 -11.69
CA ILE A 129 -26.90 4.67 -11.02
C ILE A 129 -28.17 4.43 -11.82
#